data_AF-A0A7S0B9Y4-F1
#
_entry.id   AF-A0A7S0B9Y4-F1
#
_cell.length_a   1.000
_cell.length_b   1.000
_cell.length_c   1.000
_cell.angle_alpha   90.00
_cell.angle_beta   90.00
_cell.angle_gamma   90.00
#
_symmetry.space_group_name_H-M   'P 1'
#
loop_
_entity.id
_entity.type
_entity.pdbx_description
1 polymer ?
#
loop_
_entity_poly.entity_id
_entity_poly.type
_entity_poly.pdbx_seq_one_letter_code
_entity_poly.pdbx_strand_id
1 'polypeptide(L)'
;RGGVKHVANAISHAGNLHQVDHPLSVGGLHQVRALRASVAEVASEETIGAASVLLECRHWYISPFLRALQTAAYALSPLYKRNPSLKMRVTPEANEIVSSRVSLDCEGKPGNVGARVIARALGKTVETFDEVDDDPQDHKLNSERQAEIADVSATFCAMDISELGRPWWTDVKAFRRENLHLEDTRVHRLIALLLQDPDPCVGIVAHSLLFQRMVNLLWPRDPQTQAEVRAGMCNGAPPESVDPLKDKIANCGTLVLTVRHLAGSSAETAGAQTAEIVRAEFLFEGSMEGARPMDKQGNDVPDAQVLEMAESVMEFDDDTGLSDLPSKK
;
A
#
# COMPACT_ATOMS: atom_id res chain seq x y z
N ARG A 1 -15.17 -30.43 1.17
CA ARG A 1 -14.27 -31.21 2.07
C ARG A 1 -12.78 -31.13 1.66
N GLY A 2 -12.30 -30.05 1.01
CA GLY A 2 -10.88 -29.88 0.64
C GLY A 2 -10.13 -28.75 1.38
N GLY A 3 -10.79 -28.00 2.27
CA GLY A 3 -10.29 -26.71 2.77
C GLY A 3 -8.93 -26.77 3.44
N VAL A 4 -8.75 -27.65 4.44
CA VAL A 4 -7.53 -27.66 5.27
C VAL A 4 -6.30 -28.12 4.48
N LYS A 5 -6.44 -29.12 3.60
CA LYS A 5 -5.32 -29.62 2.78
C LYS A 5 -4.88 -28.61 1.71
N HIS A 6 -5.80 -27.83 1.16
CA HIS A 6 -5.48 -26.74 0.22
C HIS A 6 -4.84 -25.54 0.91
N VAL A 7 -5.25 -25.22 2.14
CA VAL A 7 -4.60 -24.18 2.96
C VAL A 7 -3.17 -24.60 3.32
N ALA A 8 -2.98 -25.83 3.81
CA ALA A 8 -1.65 -26.36 4.13
C ALA A 8 -0.70 -26.38 2.92
N ASN A 9 -1.18 -26.80 1.74
CA ASN A 9 -0.36 -26.76 0.51
C ASN A 9 -0.07 -25.33 0.03
N ALA A 10 -1.00 -24.38 0.23
CA ALA A 10 -0.77 -22.99 -0.13
C ALA A 10 0.33 -22.36 0.74
N ILE A 11 0.36 -22.73 2.03
CA ILE A 11 1.41 -22.35 2.99
C ILE A 11 2.74 -23.01 2.61
N SER A 12 2.78 -24.34 2.42
CA SER A 12 4.02 -25.09 2.17
C SER A 12 4.74 -24.74 0.85
N HIS A 13 4.03 -24.20 -0.14
CA HIS A 13 4.60 -23.77 -1.43
C HIS A 13 4.69 -22.24 -1.56
N ALA A 14 4.55 -21.49 -0.46
CA ALA A 14 4.69 -20.05 -0.47
C ALA A 14 6.16 -19.59 -0.56
N GLY A 15 7.13 -20.43 -0.15
CA GLY A 15 8.56 -20.10 -0.16
C GLY A 15 9.25 -20.17 -1.54
N ASN A 16 8.70 -20.87 -2.54
CA ASN A 16 9.40 -21.08 -3.83
C ASN A 16 9.32 -19.89 -4.81
N LEU A 17 8.83 -18.73 -4.38
CA LEU A 17 8.59 -17.56 -5.23
C LEU A 17 8.86 -16.27 -4.44
N HIS A 18 10.13 -15.95 -4.21
CA HIS A 18 10.54 -14.71 -3.54
C HIS A 18 10.41 -13.44 -4.41
N GLN A 19 9.99 -13.57 -5.68
CA GLN A 19 10.01 -12.46 -6.64
C GLN A 19 8.68 -11.71 -6.78
N VAL A 20 7.56 -12.30 -6.35
CA VAL A 20 6.21 -11.78 -6.65
C VAL A 20 5.38 -11.68 -5.36
N ASP A 21 4.76 -10.53 -5.13
CA ASP A 21 3.86 -10.28 -3.99
C ASP A 21 4.49 -10.69 -2.64
N HIS A 22 5.67 -10.15 -2.34
CA HIS A 22 6.48 -10.54 -1.19
C HIS A 22 5.87 -10.08 0.16
N PRO A 23 6.17 -10.80 1.27
CA PRO A 23 5.78 -10.36 2.62
C PRO A 23 6.62 -9.18 3.09
N LEU A 24 6.20 -8.54 4.19
CA LEU A 24 7.05 -7.59 4.91
C LEU A 24 8.41 -8.22 5.22
N SER A 25 9.48 -7.46 5.01
CA SER A 25 10.82 -7.82 5.47
C SER A 25 10.88 -7.76 7.00
N VAL A 26 11.95 -8.28 7.61
CA VAL A 26 12.20 -8.13 9.05
C VAL A 26 12.19 -6.65 9.46
N GLY A 27 12.80 -5.77 8.66
CA GLY A 27 12.75 -4.31 8.88
C GLY A 27 11.33 -3.75 8.79
N GLY A 28 10.56 -4.17 7.78
CA GLY A 28 9.15 -3.80 7.64
C GLY A 28 8.27 -4.25 8.81
N LEU A 29 8.56 -5.42 9.40
CA LEU A 29 7.87 -5.91 10.59
C LEU A 29 8.16 -5.05 11.83
N HIS A 30 9.40 -4.57 12.00
CA HIS A 30 9.72 -3.65 13.08
C HIS A 30 8.96 -2.32 12.90
N GLN A 31 8.95 -1.78 11.68
CA GLN A 31 8.23 -0.55 11.36
C GLN A 31 6.72 -0.68 11.60
N VAL A 32 6.11 -1.79 11.18
CA VAL A 32 4.66 -1.98 11.35
C VAL A 32 4.27 -2.25 12.80
N ARG A 33 5.13 -2.90 13.60
CA ARG A 33 4.91 -3.05 15.04
C ARG A 33 4.97 -1.72 15.78
N ALA A 34 5.91 -0.86 15.40
CA ALA A 34 5.98 0.51 15.92
C ALA A 34 4.70 1.29 15.57
N LEU A 35 4.26 1.23 14.31
CA LEU A 35 2.99 1.83 13.89
C LEU A 35 1.79 1.28 14.69
N ARG A 36 1.72 -0.04 14.89
CA ARG A 36 0.68 -0.67 15.72
C ARG A 36 0.68 -0.13 17.15
N ALA A 37 1.86 0.06 17.76
CA ALA A 37 1.95 0.63 19.10
C ALA A 37 1.39 2.06 19.14
N SER A 38 1.78 2.92 18.20
CA SER A 38 1.26 4.29 18.12
C SER A 38 -0.25 4.33 17.86
N VAL A 39 -0.78 3.45 17.01
CA VAL A 39 -2.25 3.35 16.81
C VAL A 39 -2.95 2.80 18.05
N ALA A 40 -2.31 1.91 18.81
CA ALA A 40 -2.87 1.41 20.07
C ALA A 40 -3.00 2.50 21.13
N GLU A 41 -2.03 3.41 21.23
CA GLU A 41 -2.11 4.59 22.11
C GLU A 41 -3.31 5.45 21.74
N VAL A 42 -3.51 5.73 20.45
CA VAL A 42 -4.68 6.45 19.94
C VAL A 42 -5.99 5.70 20.25
N ALA A 43 -5.97 4.37 20.14
CA ALA A 43 -7.12 3.53 20.43
C ALA A 43 -7.43 3.39 21.93
N SER A 44 -6.48 3.64 22.84
CA SER A 44 -6.71 3.53 24.29
C SER A 44 -7.19 4.82 24.95
N GLU A 45 -6.82 5.98 24.40
CA GLU A 45 -7.02 7.27 25.06
C GLU A 45 -8.11 8.12 24.38
N GLU A 46 -8.55 9.18 25.06
CA GLU A 46 -9.23 10.30 24.41
C GLU A 46 -8.16 11.15 23.70
N THR A 47 -7.78 10.71 22.51
CA THR A 47 -6.80 11.44 21.69
C THR A 47 -7.41 12.72 21.16
N ILE A 48 -6.71 13.83 21.37
CA ILE A 48 -7.03 15.14 20.81
C ILE A 48 -6.04 15.44 19.66
N GLY A 49 -6.52 15.99 18.55
CA GLY A 49 -5.69 16.44 17.44
C GLY A 49 -5.82 15.59 16.18
N ALA A 50 -4.90 15.73 15.23
CA ALA A 50 -5.02 15.09 13.91
C ALA A 50 -5.11 13.55 13.98
N ALA A 51 -4.49 12.93 14.99
CA ALA A 51 -4.57 11.48 15.18
C ALA A 51 -5.97 10.97 15.54
N SER A 52 -6.87 11.82 16.06
CA SER A 52 -8.27 11.43 16.34
C SER A 52 -9.01 11.00 15.08
N VAL A 53 -8.56 11.46 13.89
CA VAL A 53 -9.14 11.08 12.61
C VAL A 53 -9.15 9.56 12.45
N LEU A 54 -8.14 8.84 12.95
CA LEU A 54 -8.07 7.38 12.87
C LEU A 54 -9.25 6.70 13.58
N LEU A 55 -9.79 7.31 14.64
CA LEU A 55 -10.97 6.82 15.36
C LEU A 55 -12.27 7.14 14.62
N GLU A 56 -12.26 8.13 13.73
CA GLU A 56 -13.39 8.53 12.89
C GLU A 56 -13.50 7.67 11.62
N CYS A 57 -12.38 7.13 11.12
CA CYS A 57 -12.38 6.33 9.89
C CYS A 57 -12.98 4.93 10.14
N ARG A 58 -14.23 4.76 9.72
CA ARG A 58 -14.99 3.50 9.85
C ARG A 58 -14.80 2.56 8.67
N HIS A 59 -14.45 3.10 7.52
CA HIS A 59 -14.20 2.35 6.29
C HIS A 59 -12.72 2.42 5.93
N TRP A 60 -12.13 1.26 5.65
CA TRP A 60 -10.73 1.08 5.28
C TRP A 60 -10.61 0.32 3.97
N TYR A 61 -9.85 0.86 3.02
CA TYR A 61 -9.59 0.27 1.72
C TYR A 61 -8.16 -0.26 1.67
N ILE A 62 -8.00 -1.55 1.43
CA ILE A 62 -6.72 -2.24 1.61
C ILE A 62 -6.32 -2.90 0.29
N SER A 63 -5.06 -2.72 -0.11
CA SER A 63 -4.51 -3.44 -1.25
C SER A 63 -4.44 -4.95 -0.97
N PRO A 64 -4.81 -5.82 -1.94
CA PRO A 64 -4.69 -7.27 -1.82
C PRO A 64 -3.26 -7.81 -1.81
N PHE A 65 -2.24 -6.96 -2.04
CA PHE A 65 -0.85 -7.38 -1.93
C PHE A 65 -0.49 -7.71 -0.48
N LEU A 66 0.30 -8.77 -0.32
CA LEU A 66 0.67 -9.41 0.93
C LEU A 66 1.23 -8.41 1.95
N ARG A 67 2.21 -7.60 1.54
CA ARG A 67 2.80 -6.56 2.41
C ARG A 67 1.75 -5.56 2.94
N ALA A 68 0.82 -5.11 2.11
CA ALA A 68 -0.22 -4.18 2.52
C ALA A 68 -1.27 -4.84 3.43
N LEU A 69 -1.63 -6.10 3.15
CA LEU A 69 -2.50 -6.89 4.02
C LEU A 69 -1.88 -7.07 5.41
N GLN A 70 -0.59 -7.40 5.48
CA GLN A 70 0.14 -7.51 6.74
C GLN A 70 0.18 -6.16 7.45
N THR A 71 0.56 -5.09 6.75
CA THR A 71 0.54 -3.72 7.30
C THR A 71 -0.82 -3.35 7.89
N ALA A 72 -1.90 -3.61 7.16
CA ALA A 72 -3.26 -3.33 7.62
C ALA A 72 -3.63 -4.15 8.86
N ALA A 73 -3.32 -5.46 8.87
CA ALA A 73 -3.69 -6.32 9.99
C ALA A 73 -2.98 -5.91 11.30
N TYR A 74 -1.71 -5.50 11.23
CA TYR A 74 -1.00 -4.94 12.38
C TYR A 74 -1.55 -3.58 12.79
N ALA A 75 -1.56 -2.61 11.87
CA ALA A 75 -1.91 -1.22 12.17
C ALA A 75 -3.36 -1.06 12.62
N LEU A 76 -4.31 -1.81 12.03
CA LEU A 76 -5.74 -1.69 12.32
C LEU A 76 -6.19 -2.59 13.48
N SER A 77 -5.37 -3.55 13.93
CA SER A 77 -5.77 -4.44 15.03
C SER A 77 -6.22 -3.72 16.32
N PRO A 78 -5.57 -2.63 16.79
CA PRO A 78 -6.04 -1.92 17.98
C PRO A 78 -7.38 -1.21 17.73
N LEU A 79 -7.56 -0.62 16.53
CA LEU A 79 -8.80 0.04 16.15
C LEU A 79 -9.97 -0.95 16.02
N TYR A 80 -9.72 -2.10 15.40
CA TYR A 80 -10.71 -3.18 15.28
C TYR A 80 -11.10 -3.77 16.64
N LYS A 81 -10.13 -3.94 17.55
CA LYS A 81 -10.38 -4.38 18.93
C LYS A 81 -11.25 -3.39 19.70
N ARG A 82 -11.02 -2.09 19.51
CA ARG A 82 -11.86 -1.02 20.07
C ARG A 82 -13.25 -0.98 19.42
N ASN A 83 -13.32 -1.17 18.11
CA ASN A 83 -14.55 -1.09 17.32
C ASN A 83 -14.66 -2.24 16.30
N PRO A 84 -15.30 -3.36 16.68
CA PRO A 84 -15.50 -4.50 15.77
C PRO A 84 -16.41 -4.22 14.57
N SER A 85 -17.07 -3.05 14.51
CA SER A 85 -17.88 -2.64 13.35
C SER A 85 -17.07 -1.98 12.24
N LEU A 86 -15.76 -1.83 12.41
CA LEU A 86 -14.85 -1.24 11.42
C LEU A 86 -14.85 -2.11 10.15
N LYS A 87 -15.13 -1.50 8.99
CA LYS A 87 -15.23 -2.20 7.72
C LYS A 87 -13.90 -2.12 6.99
N MET A 88 -13.28 -3.27 6.77
CA MET A 88 -12.01 -3.40 6.07
C MET A 88 -12.24 -4.07 4.73
N ARG A 89 -12.30 -3.32 3.63
CA ARG A 89 -12.50 -3.84 2.29
C ARG A 89 -11.15 -4.03 1.58
N VAL A 90 -10.88 -5.24 1.13
CA VAL A 90 -9.72 -5.51 0.27
C VAL A 90 -10.13 -5.31 -1.18
N THR A 91 -9.50 -4.35 -1.87
CA THR A 91 -9.89 -3.96 -3.22
C THR A 91 -8.69 -3.87 -4.18
N PRO A 92 -8.77 -4.43 -5.40
CA PRO A 92 -7.72 -4.30 -6.41
C PRO A 92 -7.49 -2.86 -6.88
N GLU A 93 -8.47 -1.96 -6.67
CA GLU A 93 -8.32 -0.54 -6.99
C GLU A 93 -7.20 0.11 -6.17
N ALA A 94 -6.83 -0.46 -5.02
CA ALA A 94 -5.72 -0.02 -4.16
C ALA A 94 -4.36 -0.69 -4.48
N ASN A 95 -4.23 -1.42 -5.59
CA ASN A 95 -2.95 -2.01 -6.00
C ASN A 95 -1.88 -0.94 -6.23
N GLU A 96 -0.62 -1.33 -6.02
CA GLU A 96 0.53 -0.53 -6.46
C GLU A 96 0.50 -0.29 -7.98
N ILE A 97 1.11 0.80 -8.43
CA ILE A 97 1.20 1.14 -9.86
C ILE A 97 2.28 0.28 -10.53
N VAL A 98 1.88 -0.43 -11.58
CA VAL A 98 2.81 -1.08 -12.50
C VAL A 98 3.42 -0.01 -13.40
N SER A 99 4.68 0.35 -13.15
CA SER A 99 5.39 1.37 -13.93
C SER A 99 6.23 0.77 -15.07
N SER A 100 6.57 -0.52 -14.97
CA SER A 100 7.46 -1.19 -15.90
C SER A 100 7.25 -2.71 -15.92
N ARG A 101 7.87 -3.39 -16.88
CA ARG A 101 7.89 -4.87 -16.95
C ARG A 101 8.70 -5.53 -15.82
N VAL A 102 9.47 -4.76 -15.06
CA VAL A 102 10.28 -5.26 -13.94
C VAL A 102 9.61 -5.05 -12.57
N SER A 103 8.40 -4.47 -12.54
CA SER A 103 7.58 -4.33 -11.33
C SER A 103 6.97 -5.67 -10.90
N LEU A 104 7.80 -6.72 -10.78
CA LEU A 104 7.38 -8.09 -10.45
C LEU A 104 6.71 -8.16 -9.07
N ASP A 105 7.03 -7.23 -8.19
CA ASP A 105 6.40 -7.06 -6.88
C ASP A 105 4.93 -6.62 -6.95
N CYS A 106 4.46 -6.19 -8.13
CA CYS A 106 3.09 -5.82 -8.46
C CYS A 106 2.34 -6.95 -9.23
N GLU A 107 2.99 -8.09 -9.47
CA GLU A 107 2.30 -9.27 -10.00
C GLU A 107 1.66 -10.02 -8.82
N GLY A 108 0.50 -10.65 -9.03
CA GLY A 108 -0.11 -11.56 -8.05
C GLY A 108 0.24 -13.01 -8.37
N LYS A 109 0.15 -13.89 -7.37
CA LYS A 109 0.44 -15.32 -7.58
C LYS A 109 -0.74 -16.04 -8.27
N PRO A 110 -0.51 -16.84 -9.33
CA PRO A 110 -1.54 -17.69 -9.93
C PRO A 110 -2.33 -18.50 -8.89
N GLY A 111 -3.65 -18.35 -8.91
CA GLY A 111 -4.56 -19.02 -7.99
C GLY A 111 -4.65 -18.41 -6.58
N ASN A 112 -3.99 -17.27 -6.31
CA ASN A 112 -4.12 -16.49 -5.08
C ASN A 112 -5.36 -15.58 -5.14
N VAL A 113 -6.55 -16.19 -5.10
CA VAL A 113 -7.85 -15.51 -5.18
C VAL A 113 -8.74 -15.89 -3.99
N GLY A 114 -9.70 -15.03 -3.67
CA GLY A 114 -10.65 -15.19 -2.58
C GLY A 114 -9.96 -15.44 -1.24
N ALA A 115 -10.45 -16.43 -0.48
CA ALA A 115 -9.93 -16.74 0.85
C ALA A 115 -8.44 -17.15 0.88
N ARG A 116 -7.86 -17.54 -0.26
CA ARG A 116 -6.42 -17.89 -0.33
C ARG A 116 -5.52 -16.68 -0.09
N VAL A 117 -5.99 -15.48 -0.44
CA VAL A 117 -5.25 -14.23 -0.21
C VAL A 117 -5.01 -14.04 1.29
N ILE A 118 -6.08 -14.13 2.10
CA ILE A 118 -6.00 -14.02 3.56
C ILE A 118 -5.23 -15.21 4.18
N ALA A 119 -5.49 -16.44 3.73
CA ALA A 119 -4.80 -17.61 4.26
C ALA A 119 -3.28 -17.54 4.05
N ARG A 120 -2.84 -17.03 2.88
CA ARG A 120 -1.43 -16.81 2.60
C ARG A 120 -0.86 -15.69 3.46
N ALA A 121 -1.59 -14.58 3.62
CA ALA A 121 -1.16 -13.48 4.48
C ALA A 121 -0.96 -13.90 5.93
N LEU A 122 -1.95 -14.63 6.48
CA LEU A 122 -1.86 -15.20 7.80
C LEU A 122 -0.69 -16.18 7.95
N GLY A 123 -0.54 -17.12 7.01
CA GLY A 123 0.56 -18.08 7.03
C GLY A 123 1.94 -17.40 7.04
N LYS A 124 2.12 -16.39 6.18
CA LYS A 124 3.38 -15.62 6.11
C LYS A 124 3.62 -14.75 7.32
N THR A 125 2.57 -14.21 7.94
CA THR A 125 2.72 -13.52 9.22
C THR A 125 3.17 -14.48 10.31
N VAL A 126 2.59 -15.68 10.42
CA VAL A 126 3.00 -16.67 11.44
C VAL A 126 4.45 -17.11 11.25
N GLU A 127 4.89 -17.40 10.02
CA GLU A 127 6.29 -17.78 9.73
C GLU A 127 7.29 -16.75 10.27
N THR A 128 6.97 -15.45 10.21
CA THR A 128 7.88 -14.41 10.70
C THR A 128 8.04 -14.36 12.22
N PHE A 129 7.14 -14.99 12.99
CA PHE A 129 7.31 -15.15 14.44
C PHE A 129 8.22 -16.33 14.79
N ASP A 130 8.35 -17.32 13.89
CA ASP A 130 9.24 -18.47 14.09
C ASP A 130 10.70 -18.15 13.77
N GLU A 131 10.96 -17.10 12.97
CA GLU A 131 12.30 -16.66 12.55
C GLU A 131 13.03 -15.79 13.58
N VAL A 132 12.36 -15.36 14.65
CA VAL A 132 13.00 -14.56 15.70
C VAL A 132 13.61 -15.51 16.74
N ASP A 133 14.93 -15.43 16.94
CA ASP A 133 15.71 -16.24 17.88
C ASP A 133 15.41 -15.85 19.35
N ASP A 134 14.20 -16.15 19.81
CA ASP A 134 13.81 -15.86 21.19
C ASP A 134 14.05 -17.04 22.11
N ASP A 135 14.26 -16.73 23.39
CA ASP A 135 14.34 -17.73 24.42
C ASP A 135 12.97 -18.44 24.55
N PRO A 136 12.86 -19.74 24.20
CA PRO A 136 11.60 -20.47 24.33
C PRO A 136 11.12 -20.55 25.79
N GLN A 137 11.98 -20.25 26.76
CA GLN A 137 11.64 -20.22 28.19
C GLN A 137 11.10 -18.86 28.65
N ASP A 138 11.14 -17.81 27.84
CA ASP A 138 10.52 -16.53 28.17
C ASP A 138 8.99 -16.62 27.99
N HIS A 139 8.33 -17.10 29.03
CA HIS A 139 6.87 -17.21 29.08
C HIS A 139 6.15 -15.89 28.86
N LYS A 140 6.74 -14.76 29.28
CA LYS A 140 6.12 -13.45 29.14
C LYS A 140 6.11 -13.03 27.67
N LEU A 141 7.28 -13.09 27.03
CA LEU A 141 7.43 -12.77 25.61
C LEU A 141 6.56 -13.66 24.73
N ASN A 142 6.51 -14.96 25.02
CA ASN A 142 5.65 -15.90 24.31
C ASN A 142 4.16 -15.56 24.45
N SER A 143 3.71 -15.16 25.66
CA SER A 143 2.32 -14.74 25.87
C SER A 143 1.98 -13.45 25.13
N GLU A 144 2.90 -12.47 25.09
CA GLU A 144 2.72 -11.20 24.36
C GLU A 144 2.59 -11.46 22.85
N ARG A 145 3.42 -12.34 22.30
CA ARG A 145 3.35 -12.74 20.88
C ARG A 145 2.10 -13.49 20.53
N GLN A 146 1.65 -14.40 21.39
CA GLN A 146 0.39 -15.10 21.19
C GLN A 146 -0.79 -14.12 21.15
N ALA A 147 -0.79 -13.11 22.01
CA ALA A 147 -1.80 -12.06 22.00
C ALA A 147 -1.71 -11.20 20.72
N GLU A 148 -0.51 -10.84 20.28
CA GLU A 148 -0.28 -10.11 19.03
C GLU A 148 -0.78 -10.89 17.81
N ILE A 149 -0.41 -12.18 17.69
CA ILE A 149 -0.87 -13.06 16.62
C ILE A 149 -2.39 -13.20 16.64
N ALA A 150 -3.00 -13.34 17.83
CA ALA A 150 -4.45 -13.44 17.95
C ALA A 150 -5.17 -12.18 17.45
N ASP A 151 -4.70 -10.99 17.88
CA ASP A 151 -5.25 -9.70 17.46
C ASP A 151 -5.11 -9.50 15.92
N VAL A 152 -3.92 -9.78 15.37
CA VAL A 152 -3.64 -9.67 13.92
C VAL A 152 -4.47 -10.67 13.11
N SER A 153 -4.59 -11.91 13.57
CA SER A 153 -5.39 -12.97 12.93
C SER A 153 -6.89 -12.63 12.90
N ALA A 154 -7.41 -12.10 14.01
CA ALA A 154 -8.80 -11.65 14.08
C ALA A 154 -9.07 -10.53 13.06
N THR A 155 -8.12 -9.59 12.94
CA THR A 155 -8.20 -8.48 11.98
C THR A 155 -8.20 -8.99 10.54
N PHE A 156 -7.33 -9.93 10.18
CA PHE A 156 -7.35 -10.60 8.87
C PHE A 156 -8.70 -11.25 8.55
N CYS A 157 -9.28 -11.96 9.52
CA CYS A 157 -10.54 -12.67 9.33
C CYS A 157 -11.75 -11.73 9.18
N ALA A 158 -11.62 -10.48 9.61
CA ALA A 158 -12.65 -9.46 9.48
C ALA A 158 -12.60 -8.68 8.15
N MET A 159 -11.57 -8.91 7.32
CA MET A 159 -11.45 -8.25 6.01
C MET A 159 -12.45 -8.79 4.99
N ASP A 160 -13.21 -7.90 4.35
CA ASP A 160 -14.07 -8.20 3.21
C ASP A 160 -13.24 -8.39 1.94
N ILE A 161 -13.27 -9.61 1.43
CA ILE A 161 -12.53 -10.07 0.23
C ILE A 161 -13.44 -10.39 -0.94
N SER A 162 -14.68 -9.90 -0.93
CA SER A 162 -15.68 -10.18 -1.96
C SER A 162 -15.22 -9.84 -3.38
N GLU A 163 -14.37 -8.82 -3.54
CA GLU A 163 -13.81 -8.41 -4.83
C GLU A 163 -12.71 -9.35 -5.37
N LEU A 164 -12.16 -10.22 -4.53
CA LEU A 164 -11.02 -11.08 -4.88
C LEU A 164 -11.44 -12.44 -5.42
N GLY A 165 -12.72 -12.67 -5.72
CA GLY A 165 -13.22 -13.95 -6.24
C GLY A 165 -12.69 -14.34 -7.63
N ARG A 166 -12.03 -13.41 -8.32
CA ARG A 166 -11.42 -13.58 -9.65
C ARG A 166 -9.96 -13.08 -9.63
N PRO A 167 -9.15 -13.39 -10.65
CA PRO A 167 -7.83 -12.79 -10.80
C PRO A 167 -7.94 -11.25 -10.70
N TRP A 168 -7.13 -10.68 -9.80
CA TRP A 168 -7.19 -9.27 -9.42
C TRP A 168 -5.90 -8.50 -9.71
N TRP A 169 -4.90 -9.18 -10.26
CA TRP A 169 -3.62 -8.61 -10.67
C TRP A 169 -3.49 -8.64 -12.19
N THR A 170 -2.59 -7.81 -12.70
CA THR A 170 -2.18 -7.80 -14.10
C THR A 170 -0.92 -8.63 -14.27
N ASP A 171 -0.80 -9.36 -15.38
CA ASP A 171 0.47 -9.96 -15.78
C ASP A 171 1.45 -8.85 -16.16
N VAL A 172 2.43 -8.60 -15.31
CA VAL A 172 3.41 -7.51 -15.48
C VAL A 172 4.30 -7.74 -16.71
N LYS A 173 4.48 -9.00 -17.13
CA LYS A 173 5.22 -9.32 -18.38
C LYS A 173 4.43 -8.92 -19.62
N ALA A 174 3.10 -8.95 -19.52
CA ALA A 174 2.21 -8.47 -20.57
C ALA A 174 2.06 -6.93 -20.56
N PHE A 175 2.56 -6.24 -19.53
CA PHE A 175 2.48 -4.80 -19.42
C PHE A 175 3.28 -4.11 -20.53
N ARG A 176 2.66 -3.09 -21.14
CA ARG A 176 3.26 -2.23 -22.15
C ARG A 176 3.06 -0.77 -21.73
N ARG A 177 3.87 0.15 -22.26
CA ARG A 177 3.75 1.58 -21.94
C ARG A 177 2.37 2.13 -22.29
N GLU A 178 1.72 1.58 -23.32
CA GLU A 178 0.36 1.93 -23.68
C GLU A 178 -0.64 1.58 -22.58
N ASN A 179 -0.32 0.69 -21.63
CA ASN A 179 -1.22 0.34 -20.51
C ASN A 179 -1.18 1.36 -19.36
N LEU A 180 -0.27 2.34 -19.35
CA LEU A 180 -0.18 3.34 -18.27
C LEU A 180 -1.50 4.11 -18.05
N HIS A 181 -2.26 4.39 -19.12
CA HIS A 181 -3.57 5.04 -18.98
C HIS A 181 -4.62 4.17 -18.26
N LEU A 182 -4.46 2.84 -18.25
CA LEU A 182 -5.33 1.93 -17.51
C LEU A 182 -5.08 2.05 -16.01
N GLU A 183 -3.82 2.22 -15.60
CA GLU A 183 -3.45 2.51 -14.22
C GLU A 183 -4.04 3.86 -13.79
N ASP A 184 -3.92 4.90 -14.62
CA ASP A 184 -4.57 6.19 -14.32
C ASP A 184 -6.08 6.07 -14.16
N THR A 185 -6.74 5.33 -15.05
CA THR A 185 -8.18 5.08 -14.97
C THR A 185 -8.54 4.35 -13.66
N ARG A 186 -7.70 3.40 -13.23
CA ARG A 186 -7.85 2.69 -11.95
C ARG A 186 -7.70 3.63 -10.75
N VAL A 187 -6.66 4.46 -10.73
CA VAL A 187 -6.48 5.44 -9.64
C VAL A 187 -7.65 6.43 -9.59
N HIS A 188 -8.18 6.87 -10.73
CA HIS A 188 -9.39 7.70 -10.77
C HIS A 188 -10.62 6.99 -10.21
N ARG A 189 -10.80 5.69 -10.48
CA ARG A 189 -11.89 4.90 -9.88
C ARG A 189 -11.72 4.76 -8.37
N LEU A 190 -10.50 4.54 -7.88
CA LEU A 190 -10.22 4.53 -6.44
C LEU A 190 -10.56 5.89 -5.81
N ILE A 191 -10.09 7.00 -6.37
CA ILE A 191 -10.40 8.35 -5.88
C ILE A 191 -11.92 8.58 -5.86
N ALA A 192 -12.63 8.20 -6.93
CA ALA A 192 -14.08 8.33 -6.98
C ALA A 192 -14.78 7.50 -5.89
N LEU A 193 -14.32 6.25 -5.68
CA LEU A 193 -14.81 5.38 -4.60
C LEU A 193 -14.64 6.04 -3.22
N LEU A 194 -13.48 6.64 -2.95
CA LEU A 194 -13.17 7.30 -1.67
C LEU A 194 -13.99 8.58 -1.47
N LEU A 195 -14.14 9.40 -2.51
CA LEU A 195 -14.90 10.66 -2.46
C LEU A 195 -16.42 10.45 -2.41
N GLN A 196 -16.90 9.27 -2.83
CA GLN A 196 -18.31 8.89 -2.77
C GLN A 196 -18.64 8.05 -1.52
N ASP A 197 -17.66 7.77 -0.68
CA ASP A 197 -17.88 7.06 0.57
C ASP A 197 -18.79 7.89 1.49
N PRO A 198 -19.81 7.28 2.13
CA PRO A 198 -20.70 8.02 3.03
C PRO A 198 -20.01 8.49 4.32
N ASP A 199 -18.89 7.87 4.73
CA ASP A 199 -18.16 8.30 5.92
C ASP A 199 -17.22 9.48 5.59
N PRO A 200 -17.14 10.50 6.47
CA PRO A 200 -16.34 11.70 6.22
C PRO A 200 -14.83 11.46 6.32
N CYS A 201 -14.41 10.41 7.04
CA CYS A 201 -13.05 9.88 6.98
C CYS A 201 -13.07 8.45 6.45
N VAL A 202 -12.17 8.18 5.51
CA VAL A 202 -11.82 6.84 5.06
C VAL A 202 -10.32 6.62 5.19
N GLY A 203 -9.93 5.40 5.54
CA GLY A 203 -8.53 4.99 5.60
C GLY A 203 -8.13 4.17 4.38
N ILE A 204 -6.84 4.25 4.00
CA ILE A 204 -6.28 3.46 2.90
C ILE A 204 -4.97 2.84 3.36
N VAL A 205 -4.79 1.53 3.13
CA VAL A 205 -3.50 0.84 3.30
C VAL A 205 -3.07 0.29 1.95
N ALA A 206 -2.09 0.94 1.37
CA ALA A 206 -1.61 0.64 0.02
C ALA A 206 -0.12 0.94 -0.11
N HIS A 207 0.32 1.44 -1.26
CA HIS A 207 1.72 1.47 -1.65
C HIS A 207 2.16 2.85 -2.15
N SER A 208 3.46 3.05 -2.18
CA SER A 208 4.08 4.37 -2.33
C SER A 208 3.78 5.06 -3.66
N LEU A 209 3.82 4.35 -4.81
CA LEU A 209 3.60 4.98 -6.12
C LEU A 209 2.11 5.29 -6.34
N LEU A 210 1.22 4.44 -5.84
CA LEU A 210 -0.21 4.74 -5.81
C LEU A 210 -0.48 6.04 -5.04
N PHE A 211 0.05 6.18 -3.82
CA PHE A 211 -0.16 7.40 -3.04
C PHE A 211 0.45 8.62 -3.73
N GLN A 212 1.65 8.50 -4.29
CA GLN A 212 2.27 9.56 -5.07
C GLN A 212 1.38 9.98 -6.25
N ARG A 213 0.79 9.03 -6.97
CA ARG A 213 -0.12 9.33 -8.09
C ARG A 213 -1.41 9.99 -7.63
N MET A 214 -2.00 9.52 -6.53
CA MET A 214 -3.20 10.12 -5.95
C MET A 214 -2.96 11.58 -5.54
N VAL A 215 -1.82 11.86 -4.88
CA VAL A 215 -1.42 13.22 -4.51
C VAL A 215 -1.28 14.10 -5.77
N ASN A 216 -0.62 13.60 -6.82
CA ASN A 216 -0.49 14.32 -8.08
C ASN A 216 -1.85 14.64 -8.73
N LEU A 217 -2.80 13.70 -8.71
CA LEU A 217 -4.14 13.89 -9.29
C LEU A 217 -5.02 14.84 -8.48
N LEU A 218 -4.83 14.89 -7.16
CA LEU A 218 -5.58 15.76 -6.25
C LEU A 218 -4.82 17.03 -5.88
N TRP A 219 -3.71 17.33 -6.56
CA TRP A 219 -2.88 18.48 -6.21
C TRP A 219 -3.65 19.80 -6.36
N PRO A 220 -3.57 20.72 -5.37
CA PRO A 220 -4.32 21.98 -5.41
C PRO A 220 -3.87 22.88 -6.55
N ARG A 221 -4.82 23.66 -7.08
CA ARG A 221 -4.53 24.63 -8.17
C ARG A 221 -3.98 25.94 -7.64
N ASP A 222 -4.42 26.33 -6.45
CA ASP A 222 -4.03 27.60 -5.82
C ASP A 222 -2.60 27.52 -5.27
N PRO A 223 -1.68 28.45 -5.66
CA PRO A 223 -0.29 28.41 -5.23
C PRO A 223 -0.08 28.49 -3.71
N GLN A 224 -0.93 29.22 -2.99
CA GLN A 224 -0.83 29.30 -1.52
C GLN A 224 -1.17 27.95 -0.90
N THR A 225 -2.28 27.34 -1.32
CA THR A 225 -2.67 25.99 -0.88
C THR A 225 -1.61 24.95 -1.24
N GLN A 226 -0.98 25.05 -2.42
CA GLN A 226 0.16 24.19 -2.78
C GLN A 226 1.33 24.33 -1.81
N ALA A 227 1.65 25.55 -1.37
CA ALA A 227 2.71 25.78 -0.40
C ALA A 227 2.37 25.18 0.98
N GLU A 228 1.12 25.31 1.42
CA GLU A 228 0.63 24.73 2.69
C GLU A 228 0.66 23.20 2.66
N VAL A 229 0.14 22.58 1.59
CA VAL A 229 0.18 21.12 1.40
C VAL A 229 1.62 20.61 1.33
N ARG A 230 2.49 21.30 0.57
CA ARG A 230 3.91 20.93 0.48
C ARG A 230 4.59 21.01 1.84
N ALA A 231 4.36 22.09 2.60
CA ALA A 231 4.93 22.22 3.95
C ALA A 231 4.48 21.08 4.87
N GLY A 232 3.20 20.71 4.82
CA GLY A 232 2.65 19.58 5.58
C GLY A 232 3.27 18.22 5.20
N MET A 233 3.48 17.97 3.92
CA MET A 233 4.14 16.74 3.44
C MET A 233 5.65 16.73 3.70
N CYS A 234 6.32 17.89 3.64
CA CYS A 234 7.74 17.98 4.01
C CYS A 234 7.95 17.68 5.50
N ASN A 235 6.98 17.96 6.37
CA ASN A 235 7.02 17.65 7.80
C ASN A 235 8.35 18.04 8.49
N GLY A 236 8.84 19.25 8.21
CA GLY A 236 10.10 19.75 8.77
C GLY A 236 11.38 19.30 8.04
N ALA A 237 11.27 18.62 6.91
CA ALA A 237 12.39 18.30 6.05
C ALA A 237 13.18 19.56 5.60
N PRO A 238 14.49 19.44 5.38
CA PRO A 238 15.30 20.52 4.84
C PRO A 238 14.77 21.06 3.49
N PRO A 239 14.97 22.35 3.16
CA PRO A 239 14.51 22.94 1.89
C PRO A 239 15.05 22.25 0.62
N GLU A 240 16.21 21.61 0.72
CA GLU A 240 16.88 20.88 -0.36
C GLU A 240 16.36 19.44 -0.57
N SER A 241 15.41 18.98 0.26
CA SER A 241 14.78 17.66 0.09
C SER A 241 14.02 17.55 -1.22
N VAL A 242 13.80 16.29 -1.65
CA VAL A 242 13.04 15.98 -2.86
C VAL A 242 11.62 16.55 -2.74
N ASP A 243 11.11 17.15 -3.83
CA ASP A 243 9.74 17.64 -3.88
C ASP A 243 8.76 16.49 -3.54
N PRO A 244 7.85 16.65 -2.57
CA PRO A 244 6.88 15.61 -2.20
C PRO A 244 6.04 15.05 -3.37
N LEU A 245 5.87 15.81 -4.45
CA LEU A 245 5.20 15.33 -5.67
C LEU A 245 5.98 14.25 -6.43
N LYS A 246 7.29 14.24 -6.25
CA LYS A 246 8.26 13.34 -6.89
C LYS A 246 8.87 12.35 -5.90
N ASP A 247 8.56 12.49 -4.63
CA ASP A 247 9.03 11.61 -3.57
C ASP A 247 7.99 10.54 -3.22
N LYS A 248 8.42 9.51 -2.50
CA LYS A 248 7.59 8.44 -1.97
C LYS A 248 7.23 8.75 -0.53
N ILE A 249 6.03 8.38 -0.10
CA ILE A 249 5.72 8.32 1.33
C ILE A 249 6.52 7.18 1.92
N ALA A 250 7.21 7.44 3.03
CA ALA A 250 8.06 6.47 3.64
C ALA A 250 7.28 5.31 4.27
N ASN A 251 7.87 4.12 4.32
CA ASN A 251 7.20 2.91 4.80
C ASN A 251 6.63 3.09 6.21
N CYS A 252 5.41 2.58 6.41
CA CYS A 252 4.60 2.71 7.63
C CYS A 252 4.31 4.16 8.08
N GLY A 253 4.57 5.16 7.25
CA GLY A 253 4.11 6.54 7.49
C GLY A 253 2.59 6.64 7.35
N THR A 254 1.95 7.41 8.22
CA THR A 254 0.51 7.71 8.14
C THR A 254 0.32 9.17 7.74
N LEU A 255 -0.23 9.40 6.55
CA LEU A 255 -0.48 10.74 6.02
C LEU A 255 -1.99 11.04 6.04
N VAL A 256 -2.38 12.12 6.71
CA VAL A 256 -3.75 12.63 6.70
C VAL A 256 -3.87 13.69 5.62
N LEU A 257 -4.80 13.48 4.69
CA LEU A 257 -5.13 14.43 3.64
C LEU A 257 -6.53 14.99 3.88
N THR A 258 -6.65 16.31 3.99
CA THR A 258 -7.95 16.98 3.95
C THR A 258 -8.22 17.40 2.51
N VAL A 259 -9.40 17.01 2.01
CA VAL A 259 -9.80 17.21 0.63
C VAL A 259 -11.03 18.10 0.57
N ARG A 260 -11.08 19.02 -0.40
CA ARG A 260 -12.23 19.89 -0.67
C ARG A 260 -12.85 19.53 -2.02
N HIS A 261 -14.17 19.37 -2.05
CA HIS A 261 -14.93 19.24 -3.30
C HIS A 261 -15.00 20.57 -4.06
N LEU A 262 -14.76 20.54 -5.36
CA LEU A 262 -14.81 21.72 -6.21
C LEU A 262 -16.25 21.95 -6.71
N ALA A 263 -16.77 23.15 -6.46
CA ALA A 263 -18.12 23.53 -6.86
C ALA A 263 -18.31 23.41 -8.39
N GLY A 264 -19.45 22.86 -8.81
CA GLY A 264 -19.80 22.73 -10.23
C GLY A 264 -19.22 21.51 -10.94
N SER A 265 -18.47 20.65 -10.23
CA SER A 265 -18.14 19.32 -10.74
C SER A 265 -19.36 18.39 -10.58
N SER A 266 -20.14 18.22 -11.64
CA SER A 266 -21.10 17.11 -11.66
C SER A 266 -20.30 15.81 -11.81
N ALA A 267 -20.74 14.76 -11.13
CA ALA A 267 -20.13 13.43 -11.21
C ALA A 267 -20.09 12.87 -12.65
N GLU A 268 -20.82 13.48 -13.59
CA GLU A 268 -20.94 13.04 -14.98
C GLU A 268 -19.78 13.51 -15.88
N THR A 269 -19.04 14.56 -15.50
CA THR A 269 -17.84 14.96 -16.25
C THR A 269 -16.63 14.12 -15.87
N ALA A 270 -16.61 12.88 -16.38
CA ALA A 270 -15.47 11.97 -16.29
C ALA A 270 -14.22 12.62 -16.91
N GLY A 271 -13.40 13.26 -16.08
CA GLY A 271 -12.12 13.87 -16.49
C GLY A 271 -11.78 15.19 -15.81
N ALA A 272 -12.75 15.88 -15.22
CA ALA A 272 -12.45 17.07 -14.40
C ALA A 272 -12.06 16.64 -12.98
N GLN A 273 -10.95 17.16 -12.47
CA GLN A 273 -10.57 17.06 -11.06
C GLN A 273 -11.75 17.60 -10.22
N THR A 274 -12.46 16.72 -9.53
CA THR A 274 -13.69 17.04 -8.76
C THR A 274 -13.38 17.46 -7.33
N ALA A 275 -12.15 17.25 -6.88
CA ALA A 275 -11.69 17.56 -5.55
C ALA A 275 -10.18 17.84 -5.55
N GLU A 276 -9.70 18.57 -4.55
CA GLU A 276 -8.28 18.86 -4.36
C GLU A 276 -7.89 18.78 -2.89
N ILE A 277 -6.62 18.46 -2.63
CA ILE A 277 -6.03 18.44 -1.29
C ILE A 277 -5.86 19.90 -0.84
N VAL A 278 -6.39 20.22 0.33
CA VAL A 278 -6.25 21.54 0.95
C VAL A 278 -5.34 21.53 2.19
N ARG A 279 -5.08 20.34 2.75
CA ARG A 279 -4.14 20.17 3.87
C ARG A 279 -3.55 18.77 3.83
N ALA A 280 -2.29 18.66 4.24
CA ALA A 280 -1.60 17.40 4.46
C ALA A 280 -0.88 17.45 5.81
N GLU A 281 -0.86 16.35 6.55
CA GLU A 281 -0.18 16.25 7.84
C GLU A 281 0.22 14.79 8.11
N PHE A 282 1.48 14.57 8.48
CA PHE A 282 1.96 13.25 8.91
C PHE A 282 1.64 12.99 10.39
N LEU A 283 1.26 11.76 10.69
CA LEU A 283 1.15 11.23 12.06
C LEU A 283 2.38 10.36 12.38
N PHE A 284 2.62 10.14 13.68
CA PHE A 284 3.58 9.15 14.20
C PHE A 284 5.01 9.30 13.63
N GLU A 285 5.50 10.53 13.50
CA GLU A 285 6.82 10.81 12.91
C GLU A 285 6.97 10.33 11.45
N GLY A 286 5.86 10.13 10.75
CA GLY A 286 5.85 9.83 9.32
C GLY A 286 6.54 10.93 8.51
N SER A 287 7.09 10.55 7.36
CA SER A 287 7.79 11.47 6.47
C SER A 287 7.68 11.00 5.03
N MET A 288 8.10 11.85 4.10
CA MET A 288 8.53 11.40 2.78
C MET A 288 9.87 10.65 2.89
N GLU A 289 10.19 9.80 1.92
CA GLU A 289 11.39 8.95 1.95
C GLU A 289 12.67 9.79 1.81
N GLY A 290 12.70 10.73 0.87
CA GLY A 290 13.82 11.67 0.66
C GLY A 290 14.00 12.69 1.78
N ALA A 291 13.04 12.81 2.70
CA ALA A 291 13.14 13.63 3.90
C ALA A 291 13.86 12.92 5.07
N ARG A 292 14.04 11.59 5.00
CA ARG A 292 14.71 10.85 6.07
C ARG A 292 16.20 11.20 6.10
N PRO A 293 16.83 11.29 7.30
CA PRO A 293 18.28 11.38 7.43
C PRO A 293 18.98 10.26 6.64
N MET A 294 20.10 10.53 5.97
CA MET A 294 20.78 9.53 5.13
C MET A 294 21.19 8.26 5.89
N ASP A 295 21.44 8.36 7.20
CA ASP A 295 21.73 7.23 8.10
C ASP A 295 20.50 6.39 8.44
N LYS A 296 19.29 6.91 8.17
CA LYS A 296 17.98 6.26 8.38
C LYS A 296 17.23 5.94 7.09
N GLN A 297 17.68 6.43 5.94
CA GLN A 297 17.22 5.94 4.63
C GLN A 297 17.62 4.47 4.57
N GLY A 298 16.63 3.58 4.53
CA GLY A 298 16.80 2.18 4.90
C GLY A 298 17.95 1.50 4.15
N ASN A 299 18.70 0.65 4.85
CA ASN A 299 19.49 -0.44 4.26
C ASN A 299 18.57 -1.51 3.62
N ASP A 300 17.42 -1.12 3.08
CA ASP A 300 16.71 -1.97 2.14
C ASP A 300 17.72 -2.18 1.01
N VAL A 301 18.24 -3.41 0.93
CA VAL A 301 19.21 -3.80 -0.10
C VAL A 301 18.68 -3.21 -1.39
N PRO A 302 19.40 -2.27 -2.02
CA PRO A 302 18.78 -1.45 -3.03
C PRO A 302 18.27 -2.38 -4.12
N ASP A 303 17.02 -2.16 -4.54
CA ASP A 303 16.47 -2.66 -5.80
C ASP A 303 17.32 -2.20 -7.02
N ALA A 304 18.50 -1.62 -6.81
CA ALA A 304 19.53 -1.33 -7.81
C ALA A 304 19.87 -2.55 -8.68
N GLN A 305 19.79 -3.79 -8.17
CA GLN A 305 19.91 -4.97 -9.05
C GLN A 305 18.75 -5.08 -10.06
N VAL A 306 17.56 -4.60 -9.71
CA VAL A 306 16.39 -4.55 -10.61
C VAL A 306 16.51 -3.38 -11.58
N LEU A 307 17.02 -2.22 -11.15
CA LEU A 307 17.23 -1.06 -12.03
C LEU A 307 18.37 -1.28 -13.06
N GLU A 308 19.51 -1.86 -12.67
CA GLU A 308 20.59 -2.20 -13.62
C GLU A 308 20.13 -3.26 -14.63
N MET A 309 19.30 -4.23 -14.21
CA MET A 309 18.69 -5.19 -15.15
C MET A 309 17.67 -4.52 -16.08
N ALA A 310 16.88 -3.56 -15.60
CA ALA A 310 15.90 -2.84 -16.42
C ALA A 310 16.57 -1.95 -17.49
N GLU A 311 17.69 -1.31 -17.17
CA GLU A 311 18.48 -0.56 -18.15
C GLU A 311 19.11 -1.49 -19.19
N SER A 312 19.62 -2.66 -18.78
CA SER A 312 20.20 -3.64 -19.73
C SER A 312 19.17 -4.29 -20.68
N VAL A 313 17.90 -4.39 -20.27
CA VAL A 313 16.82 -4.97 -21.08
C VAL A 313 16.24 -3.94 -22.07
N MET A 314 16.42 -2.64 -21.82
CA MET A 314 15.96 -1.58 -22.73
C MET A 314 16.91 -1.34 -23.91
N GLU A 315 18.14 -1.86 -23.91
CA GLU A 315 19.08 -1.71 -25.04
C GLU A 315 18.89 -2.74 -26.18
N PHE A 316 17.92 -3.67 -26.09
CA PHE A 316 17.83 -4.79 -27.04
C PHE A 316 16.71 -4.77 -28.10
N ASP A 317 15.87 -3.74 -28.17
CA ASP A 317 14.69 -3.73 -29.08
C ASP A 317 14.70 -2.65 -30.18
N ASP A 318 15.86 -2.04 -30.50
CA ASP A 318 15.96 -1.07 -31.62
C ASP A 318 16.40 -1.69 -32.97
N ASP A 319 16.54 -3.02 -33.05
CA ASP A 319 16.90 -3.73 -34.29
C ASP A 319 15.69 -4.39 -34.99
N THR A 320 14.54 -3.71 -34.99
CA THR A 320 13.50 -4.03 -35.98
C THR A 320 13.96 -3.51 -37.34
N GLY A 321 14.76 -4.33 -38.01
CA GLY A 321 15.12 -4.19 -39.41
C GLY A 321 13.88 -3.99 -40.29
N LEU A 322 13.60 -2.74 -40.59
CA LEU A 322 12.76 -2.29 -41.70
C LEU A 322 13.67 -2.12 -42.92
N SER A 323 14.16 -3.21 -43.49
CA SER A 323 14.70 -3.22 -44.84
C SER A 323 13.87 -4.12 -45.73
N ASP A 324 13.46 -3.54 -46.85
CA ASP A 324 13.00 -4.17 -48.10
C ASP A 324 11.53 -4.57 -48.22
N LEU A 325 10.69 -3.55 -48.47
CA LEU A 325 9.53 -3.72 -49.34
C LEU A 325 9.96 -3.58 -50.82
N PRO A 326 9.68 -4.56 -51.70
CA PRO A 326 10.04 -4.45 -53.11
C PRO A 326 9.13 -3.46 -53.84
N SER A 327 9.75 -2.55 -54.59
CA SER A 327 9.07 -1.63 -55.51
C SER A 327 8.32 -2.41 -56.58
N LYS A 328 6.99 -2.25 -56.63
CA LYS A 328 6.16 -2.71 -57.74
C LYS A 328 6.46 -1.89 -59.00
N LYS A 329 6.70 -2.59 -60.10
CA LYS A 329 6.31 -2.17 -61.45
C LYS A 329 5.09 -2.98 -61.87
#